data_AF-A0A3E1ETY6-F1
#
_entry.id   AF-A0A3E1ETY6-F1
#
_cell.length_a   1.000
_cell.length_b   1.000
_cell.length_c   1.000
_cell.angle_alpha   90.00
_cell.angle_beta   90.00
_cell.angle_gamma   90.00
#
_symmetry.space_group_name_H-M   'P 1'
#
loop_
_entity.id
_entity.type
_entity.pdbx_description
1 polymer ?
#
loop_
_entity_poly.entity_id
_entity_poly.type
_entity_poly.pdbx_seq_one_letter_code
_entity_poly.pdbx_strand_id
1 'polypeptide(L)'
;MEATVVDLTGMPMEDIGGDVIFEVVDLADGGDAGQGGPDDGATEAIPADRTLAGAQDYLCGGLCSDDDFDGDAGEDDDWEEPERQWRQFRRWCEAQGMIVESSGPAAAGGREHDLIFDPETERWLKYTKPGLAGYTVDWDAEGRPALRNALPREYFERLRRQNDLFQDDIQLVGIWRDGTDGWRMVTSQPHVRGRRATMEEISEGMKALGFVQMGWKGIGYEDSTSWRIGCLGVWDVHPANVVMAENGVLVPVDVIITELPDGFPPCHFHPEAKVSKSSSTAEGSGR
;
A
#
# COMPACT_ATOMS: atom_id res chain seq x y z
N MET A 1 3.93 -20.91 31.39
CA MET A 1 5.00 -20.39 32.27
C MET A 1 5.17 -18.92 31.96
N GLU A 2 5.34 -18.10 32.98
CA GLU A 2 5.27 -16.63 32.91
C GLU A 2 6.31 -16.04 31.95
N ALA A 3 5.86 -15.09 31.11
CA ALA A 3 6.72 -14.31 30.24
C ALA A 3 7.25 -13.09 31.00
N THR A 4 8.57 -12.95 31.07
CA THR A 4 9.23 -11.78 31.65
C THR A 4 9.18 -10.64 30.63
N VAL A 5 8.47 -9.56 30.95
CA VAL A 5 8.49 -8.30 30.18
C VAL A 5 9.79 -7.57 30.50
N VAL A 6 10.60 -7.28 29.49
CA VAL A 6 11.76 -6.37 29.63
C VAL A 6 11.31 -4.98 29.22
N ASP A 7 11.27 -4.07 30.20
CA ASP A 7 11.02 -2.64 30.01
C ASP A 7 12.26 -1.98 29.39
N LEU A 8 12.09 -1.37 28.21
CA LEU A 8 13.14 -0.68 27.45
C LEU A 8 12.92 0.83 27.35
N THR A 9 12.20 1.43 28.31
CA THR A 9 12.09 2.88 28.38
C THR A 9 13.41 3.51 28.88
N GLY A 10 14.32 3.84 27.96
CA GLY A 10 15.45 4.73 28.30
C GLY A 10 16.77 4.66 27.52
N MET A 11 16.85 4.08 26.32
CA MET A 11 18.12 4.06 25.57
C MET A 11 18.20 5.20 24.52
N PRO A 12 19.34 5.94 24.44
CA PRO A 12 19.51 7.08 23.55
C PRO A 12 19.63 6.67 22.06
N MET A 13 19.10 7.55 21.19
CA MET A 13 18.84 7.41 19.75
C MET A 13 20.09 7.45 18.84
N GLU A 14 21.23 6.90 19.25
CA GLU A 14 22.46 6.90 18.46
C GLU A 14 23.19 5.55 18.58
N ASP A 15 22.63 4.49 17.99
CA ASP A 15 23.34 3.34 17.40
C ASP A 15 22.34 2.22 17.09
N ILE A 16 21.86 2.13 15.84
CA ILE A 16 21.30 0.89 15.30
C ILE A 16 21.90 0.69 13.90
N GLY A 17 23.22 0.57 13.86
CA GLY A 17 23.94 -0.23 12.88
C GLY A 17 24.31 -1.54 13.57
N GLY A 18 23.44 -2.53 13.53
CA GLY A 18 23.67 -3.80 14.20
C GLY A 18 22.81 -4.90 13.59
N ASP A 19 23.49 -5.85 12.96
CA ASP A 19 22.95 -7.13 12.51
C ASP A 19 22.08 -7.76 13.61
N VAL A 20 20.86 -8.17 13.26
CA VAL A 20 20.10 -9.06 14.12
C VAL A 20 19.96 -10.41 13.42
N ILE A 21 20.82 -11.33 13.85
CA ILE A 21 20.74 -12.76 13.56
C ILE A 21 19.71 -13.34 14.55
N PHE A 22 18.69 -14.04 14.06
CA PHE A 22 17.71 -14.72 14.92
C PHE A 22 17.75 -16.23 14.70
N GLU A 23 17.96 -16.95 15.81
CA GLU A 23 17.85 -18.40 15.92
C GLU A 23 16.40 -18.88 15.81
N VAL A 24 16.23 -20.01 15.13
CA VAL A 24 14.98 -20.73 14.89
C VAL A 24 14.62 -21.57 16.12
N VAL A 25 13.38 -21.49 16.57
CA VAL A 25 12.80 -22.45 17.52
C VAL A 25 11.51 -23.01 16.93
N ASP A 26 11.43 -24.33 16.93
CA ASP A 26 10.48 -25.17 16.21
C ASP A 26 9.50 -25.79 17.22
N LEU A 27 8.17 -25.66 17.04
CA LEU A 27 7.15 -26.48 17.71
C LEU A 27 5.78 -26.46 16.99
N ALA A 28 5.05 -27.57 17.15
CA ALA A 28 4.09 -28.17 16.22
C ALA A 28 2.59 -28.01 16.54
N ASP A 29 1.80 -28.16 15.45
CA ASP A 29 0.45 -28.74 15.23
C ASP A 29 -0.71 -28.65 16.26
N GLY A 30 -1.90 -28.31 15.72
CA GLY A 30 -3.16 -28.98 16.10
C GLY A 30 -4.49 -28.21 15.90
N GLY A 31 -5.32 -28.65 14.93
CA GLY A 31 -6.70 -29.11 15.23
C GLY A 31 -7.95 -28.25 14.93
N ASP A 32 -8.60 -28.55 13.80
CA ASP A 32 -10.05 -28.88 13.54
C ASP A 32 -11.25 -27.94 13.89
N ALA A 33 -12.31 -28.15 13.10
CA ALA A 33 -13.39 -27.29 12.66
C ALA A 33 -14.69 -27.24 13.50
N GLY A 34 -15.59 -26.31 13.12
CA GLY A 34 -16.99 -26.29 13.56
C GLY A 34 -17.91 -25.44 12.67
N GLN A 35 -18.97 -26.07 12.15
CA GLN A 35 -19.99 -25.55 11.22
C GLN A 35 -21.18 -24.88 11.95
N GLY A 36 -21.86 -23.93 11.28
CA GLY A 36 -23.21 -23.45 11.64
C GLY A 36 -23.83 -22.65 10.49
N GLY A 37 -25.00 -23.11 9.99
CA GLY A 37 -25.75 -22.56 8.85
C GLY A 37 -26.81 -21.50 9.21
N PRO A 38 -27.70 -21.12 8.27
CA PRO A 38 -27.91 -19.72 7.86
C PRO A 38 -29.20 -19.08 8.39
N ASP A 39 -29.27 -17.75 8.30
CA ASP A 39 -30.49 -16.95 8.45
C ASP A 39 -30.66 -16.02 7.23
N ASP A 40 -31.90 -15.92 6.77
CA ASP A 40 -32.29 -15.52 5.43
C ASP A 40 -32.81 -14.07 5.40
N GLY A 41 -31.97 -13.15 4.95
CA GLY A 41 -32.37 -11.82 4.50
C GLY A 41 -31.66 -11.53 3.19
N ALA A 42 -32.38 -11.50 2.08
CA ALA A 42 -31.80 -11.31 0.75
C ALA A 42 -31.30 -9.87 0.56
N THR A 43 -30.16 -9.57 1.17
CA THR A 43 -29.20 -8.58 0.68
C THR A 43 -28.64 -9.15 -0.62
N GLU A 44 -28.59 -8.37 -1.70
CA GLU A 44 -27.90 -8.81 -2.91
C GLU A 44 -26.49 -9.29 -2.52
N ALA A 45 -26.19 -10.54 -2.87
CA ALA A 45 -24.98 -11.21 -2.41
C ALA A 45 -23.75 -10.44 -2.90
N ILE A 46 -23.04 -9.80 -1.96
CA ILE A 46 -21.78 -9.13 -2.25
C ILE A 46 -20.82 -10.20 -2.83
N PRO A 47 -20.16 -9.92 -3.97
CA PRO A 47 -19.23 -10.87 -4.58
C PRO A 47 -18.25 -11.41 -3.55
N ALA A 48 -18.22 -12.75 -3.40
CA ALA A 48 -17.48 -13.44 -2.35
C ALA A 48 -15.96 -13.47 -2.57
N ASP A 49 -15.45 -12.78 -3.60
CA ASP A 49 -14.04 -12.81 -3.91
C ASP A 49 -13.27 -11.79 -3.08
N ARG A 50 -12.60 -12.26 -2.02
CA ARG A 50 -11.83 -11.45 -1.07
C ARG A 50 -10.49 -10.96 -1.63
N THR A 51 -10.35 -10.93 -2.95
CA THR A 51 -9.12 -10.53 -3.63
C THR A 51 -9.01 -9.01 -3.76
N LEU A 52 -7.80 -8.55 -4.10
CA LEU A 52 -7.59 -7.18 -4.58
C LEU A 52 -8.51 -6.84 -5.76
N ALA A 53 -8.77 -7.83 -6.63
CA ALA A 53 -9.65 -7.67 -7.77
C ALA A 53 -11.11 -7.50 -7.36
N GLY A 54 -11.63 -8.36 -6.46
CA GLY A 54 -12.98 -8.24 -5.95
C GLY A 54 -13.22 -6.91 -5.22
N ALA A 55 -12.25 -6.44 -4.41
CA ALA A 55 -12.33 -5.15 -3.74
C ALA A 55 -12.37 -3.98 -4.74
N GLN A 56 -11.51 -4.02 -5.77
CA GLN A 56 -11.50 -2.99 -6.81
C GLN A 56 -12.78 -3.02 -7.65
N ASP A 57 -13.20 -4.19 -8.10
CA ASP A 57 -14.40 -4.35 -8.92
C ASP A 57 -15.64 -3.87 -8.17
N TYR A 58 -15.73 -4.11 -6.84
CA TYR A 58 -16.79 -3.56 -6.00
C TYR A 58 -16.76 -2.03 -5.97
N LEU A 59 -15.57 -1.41 -5.86
CA LEU A 59 -15.40 0.04 -5.90
C LEU A 59 -15.61 0.65 -7.29
N CYS A 60 -15.40 -0.12 -8.36
CA CYS A 60 -15.59 0.30 -9.75
C CYS A 60 -17.03 0.08 -10.26
N GLY A 61 -17.75 -0.89 -9.71
CA GLY A 61 -19.13 -1.26 -10.08
C GLY A 61 -20.22 -0.71 -9.15
N GLY A 62 -19.86 0.06 -8.12
CA GLY A 62 -20.77 0.55 -7.08
C GLY A 62 -21.63 1.77 -7.46
N LEU A 63 -22.58 1.58 -8.38
CA LEU A 63 -23.93 2.16 -8.26
C LEU A 63 -24.92 1.00 -8.31
N CYS A 64 -25.49 0.67 -7.15
CA CYS A 64 -26.83 0.10 -6.94
C CYS A 64 -26.98 -0.09 -5.42
N SER A 65 -27.87 0.61 -4.73
CA SER A 65 -28.84 1.64 -5.13
C SER A 65 -29.13 2.54 -3.93
N ASP A 66 -29.79 3.66 -4.19
CA ASP A 66 -30.43 4.55 -3.23
C ASP A 66 -31.53 3.86 -2.36
N ASP A 67 -31.55 2.54 -2.23
CA ASP A 67 -32.70 1.78 -1.70
C ASP A 67 -32.56 1.24 -0.27
N ASP A 68 -31.51 1.62 0.47
CA ASP A 68 -31.50 1.49 1.94
C ASP A 68 -31.73 2.85 2.64
N PHE A 69 -32.18 3.88 1.90
CA PHE A 69 -32.66 5.14 2.47
C PHE A 69 -34.17 5.08 2.73
N ASP A 70 -34.58 4.15 3.60
CA ASP A 70 -35.90 4.21 4.23
C ASP A 70 -35.88 5.34 5.28
N GLY A 71 -35.86 6.59 4.78
CA GLY A 71 -35.94 7.77 5.62
C GLY A 71 -35.39 9.06 4.99
N ASP A 72 -36.17 9.65 4.08
CA ASP A 72 -36.07 11.04 3.59
C ASP A 72 -35.21 11.25 2.33
N ALA A 73 -35.87 11.29 1.17
CA ALA A 73 -35.26 11.65 -0.12
C ALA A 73 -34.98 13.16 -0.20
N GLY A 74 -34.11 13.68 0.67
CA GLY A 74 -33.67 15.07 0.69
C GLY A 74 -32.33 15.21 1.39
N GLU A 75 -31.31 15.71 0.67
CA GLU A 75 -29.98 16.11 1.15
C GLU A 75 -29.13 14.95 1.73
N ASP A 76 -28.11 14.41 1.02
CA ASP A 76 -26.90 13.76 1.61
C ASP A 76 -26.00 12.94 0.62
N ASP A 77 -25.77 13.41 -0.62
CA ASP A 77 -24.62 12.95 -1.44
C ASP A 77 -23.50 14.01 -1.50
N ASP A 78 -23.21 14.64 -0.35
CA ASP A 78 -22.22 15.72 -0.19
C ASP A 78 -20.81 15.19 0.19
N TRP A 79 -20.58 13.88 0.13
CA TRP A 79 -19.31 13.28 0.55
C TRP A 79 -18.24 13.40 -0.54
N GLU A 80 -17.03 13.80 -0.14
CA GLU A 80 -15.90 13.80 -1.08
C GLU A 80 -15.58 12.36 -1.53
N GLU A 81 -15.07 12.22 -2.76
CA GLU A 81 -14.71 10.94 -3.38
C GLU A 81 -13.92 9.98 -2.46
N PRO A 82 -12.89 10.43 -1.70
CA PRO A 82 -12.16 9.56 -0.80
C PRO A 82 -13.04 8.96 0.31
N GLU A 83 -13.90 9.77 0.91
CA GLU A 83 -14.77 9.36 2.01
C GLU A 83 -15.83 8.36 1.54
N ARG A 84 -16.39 8.61 0.35
CA ARG A 84 -17.35 7.70 -0.28
C ARG A 84 -16.74 6.33 -0.54
N GLN A 85 -15.54 6.27 -1.12
CA GLN A 85 -14.86 4.99 -1.37
C GLN A 85 -14.46 4.27 -0.09
N TRP A 86 -13.99 4.99 0.94
CA TRP A 86 -13.68 4.38 2.23
C TRP A 86 -14.92 3.77 2.89
N ARG A 87 -16.07 4.45 2.82
CA ARG A 87 -17.35 3.94 3.33
C ARG A 87 -17.78 2.68 2.58
N GLN A 88 -17.72 2.69 1.26
CA GLN A 88 -18.06 1.54 0.43
C GLN A 88 -17.14 0.34 0.73
N PHE A 89 -15.82 0.58 0.74
CA PHE A 89 -14.85 -0.47 1.05
C PHE A 89 -15.05 -1.06 2.44
N ARG A 90 -15.38 -0.22 3.43
CA ARG A 90 -15.70 -0.68 4.78
C ARG A 90 -16.92 -1.61 4.79
N ARG A 91 -18.03 -1.20 4.15
CA ARG A 91 -19.25 -2.03 4.07
C ARG A 91 -18.95 -3.38 3.42
N TRP A 92 -18.15 -3.37 2.36
CA TRP A 92 -17.69 -4.58 1.70
C TRP A 92 -16.89 -5.49 2.64
N CYS A 93 -15.90 -4.95 3.35
CA CYS A 93 -15.14 -5.73 4.34
C CYS A 93 -16.00 -6.26 5.50
N GLU A 94 -16.94 -5.45 6.01
CA GLU A 94 -17.88 -5.87 7.07
C GLU A 94 -18.71 -7.07 6.62
N ALA A 95 -19.31 -7.01 5.43
CA ALA A 95 -20.11 -8.10 4.88
C ALA A 95 -19.29 -9.36 4.58
N GLN A 96 -18.00 -9.21 4.26
CA GLN A 96 -17.09 -10.32 4.00
C GLN A 96 -16.40 -10.86 5.27
N GLY A 97 -16.66 -10.27 6.45
CA GLY A 97 -15.97 -10.66 7.70
C GLY A 97 -14.47 -10.36 7.67
N MET A 98 -14.05 -9.29 7.00
CA MET A 98 -12.66 -8.87 6.81
C MET A 98 -12.26 -7.72 7.73
N ILE A 99 -12.86 -7.66 8.92
CA ILE A 99 -12.36 -6.79 10.00
C ILE A 99 -11.28 -7.59 10.74
N VAL A 100 -10.06 -7.08 10.73
CA VAL A 100 -8.91 -7.72 11.36
C VAL A 100 -8.92 -7.40 12.86
N GLU A 101 -8.85 -8.43 13.71
CA GLU A 101 -8.87 -8.30 15.18
C GLU A 101 -7.46 -8.25 15.81
N SER A 102 -6.41 -8.17 15.00
CA SER A 102 -5.01 -8.21 15.46
C SER A 102 -4.64 -7.06 16.41
N SER A 103 -3.55 -7.24 17.17
CA SER A 103 -2.98 -6.24 18.09
C SER A 103 -2.39 -4.99 17.42
N GLY A 104 -2.51 -4.85 16.10
CA GLY A 104 -1.96 -3.74 15.33
C GLY A 104 -0.50 -3.92 14.91
N PRO A 105 0.06 -2.95 14.17
CA PRO A 105 1.42 -3.06 13.66
C PRO A 105 2.47 -2.99 14.78
N ALA A 106 3.56 -3.76 14.63
CA ALA A 106 4.63 -3.83 15.62
C ALA A 106 5.70 -2.75 15.47
N ALA A 107 5.80 -2.11 14.31
CA ALA A 107 6.76 -1.05 14.04
C ALA A 107 6.12 0.10 13.27
N ALA A 108 6.47 1.34 13.65
CA ALA A 108 6.23 2.51 12.81
C ALA A 108 7.04 2.34 11.52
N GLY A 109 6.35 1.98 10.43
CA GLY A 109 6.96 1.88 9.12
C GLY A 109 7.04 3.26 8.47
N GLY A 110 7.48 3.29 7.20
CA GLY A 110 7.74 4.51 6.43
C GLY A 110 6.53 5.45 6.28
N ARG A 111 6.50 6.25 5.20
CA ARG A 111 5.44 7.26 5.03
C ARG A 111 4.06 6.65 4.79
N GLU A 112 4.00 5.44 4.22
CA GLU A 112 2.77 4.84 3.74
C GLU A 112 2.22 3.74 4.67
N HIS A 113 3.09 2.84 5.16
CA HIS A 113 2.66 1.68 5.93
C HIS A 113 3.34 1.59 7.28
N ASP A 114 2.65 0.95 8.22
CA ASP A 114 3.28 0.27 9.35
C ASP A 114 3.29 -1.23 9.09
N LEU A 115 4.25 -1.93 9.69
CA LEU A 115 4.56 -3.31 9.33
C LEU A 115 4.56 -4.24 10.56
N ILE A 116 4.18 -5.49 10.33
CA ILE A 116 4.44 -6.63 11.21
C ILE A 116 4.80 -7.83 10.34
N PHE A 117 5.81 -8.58 10.76
CA PHE A 117 6.18 -9.84 10.13
C PHE A 117 5.39 -10.97 10.79
N ASP A 118 4.72 -11.77 9.97
CA ASP A 118 4.12 -13.03 10.38
C ASP A 118 5.09 -14.18 10.04
N PRO A 119 5.76 -14.77 11.05
CA PRO A 119 6.70 -15.86 10.81
C PRO A 119 6.03 -17.18 10.44
N GLU A 120 4.74 -17.38 10.75
CA GLU A 120 4.03 -18.62 10.43
C GLU A 120 3.76 -18.72 8.92
N THR A 121 3.37 -17.60 8.32
CA THR A 121 3.09 -17.53 6.88
C THR A 121 4.27 -17.03 6.05
N GLU A 122 5.34 -16.55 6.70
CA GLU A 122 6.47 -15.84 6.10
C GLU A 122 6.03 -14.63 5.26
N ARG A 123 5.10 -13.84 5.80
CA ARG A 123 4.54 -12.67 5.12
C ARG A 123 4.65 -11.41 5.96
N TRP A 124 4.79 -10.28 5.29
CA TRP A 124 4.64 -8.97 5.90
C TRP A 124 3.20 -8.53 5.82
N LEU A 125 2.58 -8.21 6.96
CA LEU A 125 1.33 -7.47 6.99
C LEU A 125 1.63 -5.97 6.97
N LYS A 126 1.05 -5.27 6.00
CA LYS A 126 1.20 -3.84 5.80
C LYS A 126 -0.11 -3.13 6.11
N TYR A 127 -0.03 -2.14 6.99
CA TYR A 127 -1.16 -1.33 7.42
C TYR A 127 -0.98 0.08 6.86
N THR A 128 -1.84 0.54 5.95
CA THR A 128 -1.79 1.94 5.48
C THR A 128 -1.93 2.91 6.64
N LYS A 129 -1.38 4.13 6.60
CA LYS A 129 -1.58 5.10 7.70
C LYS A 129 -3.08 5.40 7.94
N PRO A 130 -3.50 5.74 9.18
CA PRO A 130 -4.90 5.98 9.52
C PRO A 130 -5.61 6.93 8.56
N GLY A 131 -6.73 6.48 7.98
CA GLY A 131 -7.56 7.26 7.05
C GLY A 131 -6.99 7.43 5.64
N LEU A 132 -5.80 6.88 5.35
CA LEU A 132 -5.13 7.01 4.05
C LEU A 132 -5.08 5.67 3.32
N ALA A 133 -5.32 5.69 2.01
CA ALA A 133 -5.22 4.52 1.14
C ALA A 133 -3.86 4.50 0.41
N GLY A 134 -2.79 4.86 1.12
CA GLY A 134 -1.46 4.95 0.52
C GLY A 134 -1.30 6.05 -0.53
N TYR A 135 -0.30 5.92 -1.40
CA TYR A 135 0.04 6.93 -2.41
C TYR A 135 -0.14 6.45 -3.85
N THR A 136 -0.44 7.42 -4.73
CA THR A 136 -0.43 7.28 -6.19
C THR A 136 0.31 8.47 -6.82
N VAL A 137 0.61 8.35 -8.11
CA VAL A 137 1.18 9.43 -8.92
C VAL A 137 0.15 9.93 -9.91
N ASP A 138 -0.09 11.24 -9.87
CA ASP A 138 -0.96 11.95 -10.79
C ASP A 138 -0.15 12.98 -11.60
N TRP A 139 -0.78 13.62 -12.58
CA TRP A 139 -0.14 14.58 -13.47
C TRP A 139 -0.76 15.96 -13.27
N ASP A 140 0.07 16.97 -13.04
CA ASP A 140 -0.41 18.34 -12.99
C ASP A 140 -0.73 18.91 -14.39
N ALA A 141 -1.30 20.12 -14.43
CA ALA A 141 -1.68 20.79 -15.67
C ALA A 141 -0.50 21.05 -16.62
N GLU A 142 0.73 21.04 -16.12
CA GLU A 142 1.95 21.18 -16.91
C GLU A 142 2.55 19.82 -17.33
N GLY A 143 1.88 18.71 -17.02
CA GLY A 143 2.33 17.37 -17.35
C GLY A 143 3.48 16.88 -16.47
N ARG A 144 3.60 17.38 -15.24
CA ARG A 144 4.61 16.92 -14.27
C ARG A 144 3.97 15.90 -13.32
N PRO A 145 4.64 14.77 -13.04
CA PRO A 145 4.15 13.80 -12.08
C PRO A 145 4.25 14.34 -10.66
N ALA A 146 3.22 14.12 -9.86
CA ALA A 146 3.14 14.51 -8.46
C ALA A 146 2.55 13.40 -7.60
N LEU A 147 3.14 13.20 -6.42
CA LEU A 147 2.63 12.25 -5.44
C LEU A 147 1.40 12.84 -4.74
N ARG A 148 0.33 12.05 -4.62
CA ARG A 148 -0.83 12.38 -3.79
C ARG A 148 -1.37 11.15 -3.08
N ASN A 149 -2.20 11.36 -2.05
CA ASN A 149 -2.94 10.26 -1.45
C ASN A 149 -3.78 9.57 -2.53
N ALA A 150 -3.71 8.25 -2.57
CA ALA A 150 -4.54 7.45 -3.45
C ALA A 150 -5.96 7.35 -2.88
N LEU A 151 -6.91 7.18 -3.78
CA LEU A 151 -8.23 6.65 -3.45
C LEU A 151 -8.10 5.14 -3.21
N PRO A 152 -8.99 4.52 -2.40
CA PRO A 152 -9.02 3.07 -2.23
C PRO A 152 -8.92 2.27 -3.52
N ARG A 153 -9.68 2.65 -4.56
CA ARG A 153 -9.62 1.98 -5.87
C ARG A 153 -8.25 2.08 -6.55
N GLU A 154 -7.59 3.24 -6.42
CA GLU A 154 -6.29 3.49 -7.05
C GLU A 154 -5.19 2.70 -6.33
N TYR A 155 -5.32 2.55 -5.02
CA TYR A 155 -4.44 1.71 -4.23
C TYR A 155 -4.53 0.24 -4.64
N PHE A 156 -5.74 -0.32 -4.74
CA PHE A 156 -5.90 -1.71 -5.17
C PHE A 156 -5.43 -1.94 -6.60
N GLU A 157 -5.70 -1.01 -7.52
CA GLU A 157 -5.17 -1.07 -8.88
C GLU A 157 -3.63 -1.07 -8.89
N ARG A 158 -2.98 -0.21 -8.07
CA ARG A 158 -1.52 -0.21 -7.91
C ARG A 158 -1.01 -1.58 -7.44
N LEU A 159 -1.63 -2.19 -6.44
CA LEU A 159 -1.19 -3.48 -5.90
C LEU A 159 -1.38 -4.62 -6.91
N ARG A 160 -2.50 -4.62 -7.66
CA ARG A 160 -2.72 -5.57 -8.74
C ARG A 160 -1.66 -5.44 -9.83
N ARG A 161 -1.36 -4.21 -10.26
CA ARG A 161 -0.28 -3.96 -11.22
C ARG A 161 1.07 -4.44 -10.70
N GLN A 162 1.33 -4.39 -9.39
CA GLN A 162 2.56 -4.93 -8.81
C GLN A 162 2.61 -6.46 -8.91
N ASN A 163 1.51 -7.15 -8.57
CA ASN A 163 1.37 -8.60 -8.78
C ASN A 163 1.56 -8.96 -10.25
N ASP A 164 0.89 -8.26 -11.17
CA ASP A 164 0.95 -8.55 -12.60
C ASP A 164 2.35 -8.29 -13.19
N LEU A 165 2.95 -7.14 -12.85
CA LEU A 165 4.21 -6.71 -13.47
C LEU A 165 5.44 -7.44 -12.89
N PHE A 166 5.45 -7.69 -11.59
CA PHE A 166 6.59 -8.29 -10.89
C PHE A 166 6.36 -9.74 -10.43
N GLN A 167 5.20 -10.31 -10.78
CA GLN A 167 4.80 -11.66 -10.35
C GLN A 167 4.83 -11.80 -8.82
N ASP A 168 4.46 -10.71 -8.14
CA ASP A 168 4.29 -10.67 -6.69
C ASP A 168 2.96 -11.34 -6.29
N ASP A 169 2.79 -11.61 -5.00
CA ASP A 169 1.60 -12.23 -4.44
C ASP A 169 1.06 -11.36 -3.30
N ILE A 170 0.77 -10.09 -3.57
CA ILE A 170 0.13 -9.20 -2.60
C ILE A 170 -1.34 -9.59 -2.47
N GLN A 171 -1.80 -9.76 -1.23
CA GLN A 171 -3.16 -10.18 -0.92
C GLN A 171 -3.85 -9.17 -0.01
N LEU A 172 -5.14 -8.96 -0.22
CA LEU A 172 -5.96 -8.20 0.71
C LEU A 172 -6.29 -9.06 1.92
N VAL A 173 -5.99 -8.55 3.12
CA VAL A 173 -6.36 -9.19 4.38
C VAL A 173 -7.66 -8.61 4.90
N GLY A 174 -7.84 -7.29 4.79
CA GLY A 174 -9.05 -6.60 5.23
C GLY A 174 -8.80 -5.17 5.69
N ILE A 175 -9.57 -4.75 6.69
CA ILE A 175 -9.42 -3.45 7.34
C ILE A 175 -9.19 -3.61 8.84
N TRP A 176 -8.49 -2.65 9.41
CA TRP A 176 -8.16 -2.62 10.83
C TRP A 176 -8.30 -1.20 11.39
N ARG A 177 -8.58 -1.12 12.70
CA ARG A 177 -8.53 0.11 13.50
C ARG A 177 -8.12 -0.25 14.94
N ASP A 178 -7.31 0.58 15.58
CA ASP A 178 -6.98 0.48 17.02
C ASP A 178 -7.95 1.25 17.92
N GLY A 179 -9.03 1.80 17.36
CA GLY A 179 -9.93 2.69 18.08
C GLY A 179 -9.50 4.16 18.11
N THR A 180 -8.41 4.53 17.41
CA THR A 180 -8.15 5.92 17.01
C THR A 180 -8.96 6.31 15.76
N ASP A 181 -8.85 7.57 15.34
CA ASP A 181 -9.52 8.08 14.15
C ASP A 181 -8.87 7.54 12.87
N GLY A 182 -9.61 6.69 12.15
CA GLY A 182 -9.30 6.31 10.78
C GLY A 182 -9.10 4.80 10.59
N TRP A 183 -9.85 4.24 9.64
CA TRP A 183 -9.63 2.87 9.17
C TRP A 183 -8.30 2.77 8.42
N ARG A 184 -7.69 1.59 8.49
CA ARG A 184 -6.45 1.23 7.81
C ARG A 184 -6.71 0.03 6.92
N MET A 185 -6.15 0.02 5.72
CA MET A 185 -6.16 -1.17 4.86
C MET A 185 -5.03 -2.09 5.29
N VAL A 186 -5.32 -3.38 5.34
CA VAL A 186 -4.35 -4.42 5.68
C VAL A 186 -4.13 -5.31 4.47
N THR A 187 -2.90 -5.33 3.99
CA THR A 187 -2.46 -6.22 2.91
C THR A 187 -1.33 -7.10 3.39
N SER A 188 -1.15 -8.26 2.76
CA SER A 188 -0.02 -9.14 3.03
C SER A 188 0.85 -9.28 1.79
N GLN A 189 2.15 -9.40 1.98
CA GLN A 189 3.13 -9.63 0.91
C GLN A 189 4.14 -10.69 1.35
N PRO A 190 4.59 -11.61 0.48
CA PRO A 190 5.63 -12.57 0.81
C PRO A 190 6.91 -11.90 1.31
N HIS A 191 7.58 -12.51 2.29
CA HIS A 191 8.90 -12.09 2.70
C HIS A 191 9.94 -12.47 1.65
N VAL A 192 10.66 -11.48 1.14
CA VAL A 192 11.79 -11.69 0.22
C VAL A 192 13.07 -11.81 1.03
N ARG A 193 13.62 -13.02 1.09
CA ARG A 193 14.95 -13.26 1.68
C ARG A 193 16.03 -12.62 0.82
N GLY A 194 16.84 -11.76 1.43
CA GLY A 194 17.90 -11.06 0.73
C GLY A 194 18.31 -9.78 1.45
N ARG A 195 18.84 -8.83 0.70
CA ARG A 195 19.27 -7.53 1.21
C ARG A 195 18.69 -6.40 0.38
N ARG A 196 18.74 -5.18 0.90
CA ARG A 196 18.47 -3.97 0.09
C ARG A 196 19.41 -3.95 -1.12
N ALA A 197 18.86 -3.71 -2.30
CA ALA A 197 19.63 -3.53 -3.52
C ALA A 197 20.32 -2.16 -3.52
N THR A 198 21.51 -2.05 -4.10
CA THR A 198 22.13 -0.73 -4.34
C THR A 198 21.47 -0.02 -5.52
N MET A 199 21.69 1.29 -5.66
CA MET A 199 21.15 2.02 -6.81
C MET A 199 21.71 1.55 -8.16
N GLU A 200 22.96 1.09 -8.18
CA GLU A 200 23.59 0.50 -9.36
C GLU A 200 22.89 -0.80 -9.74
N GLU A 201 22.67 -1.69 -8.76
CA GLU A 201 21.96 -2.96 -8.96
C GLU A 201 20.52 -2.74 -9.42
N ILE A 202 19.82 -1.78 -8.83
CA ILE A 202 18.49 -1.33 -9.28
C ILE A 202 18.55 -0.90 -10.73
N SER A 203 19.50 -0.04 -11.08
CA SER A 203 19.60 0.48 -12.44
C SER A 203 19.87 -0.61 -13.47
N GLU A 204 20.78 -1.53 -13.17
CA GLU A 204 21.14 -2.64 -14.04
C GLU A 204 20.01 -3.67 -14.15
N GLY A 205 19.41 -4.04 -13.02
CA GLY A 205 18.31 -5.00 -12.96
C GLY A 205 17.06 -4.51 -13.69
N MET A 206 16.64 -3.27 -13.45
CA MET A 206 15.49 -2.68 -14.15
C MET A 206 15.73 -2.63 -15.68
N LYS A 207 16.94 -2.26 -16.13
CA LYS A 207 17.30 -2.29 -17.56
C LYS A 207 17.27 -3.71 -18.12
N ALA A 208 17.79 -4.69 -17.38
CA ALA A 208 17.78 -6.10 -17.79
C ALA A 208 16.36 -6.66 -17.92
N LEU A 209 15.42 -6.16 -17.12
CA LEU A 209 13.99 -6.45 -17.20
C LEU A 209 13.26 -5.67 -18.32
N GLY A 210 13.97 -4.86 -19.10
CA GLY A 210 13.41 -4.11 -20.23
C GLY A 210 12.79 -2.76 -19.86
N PHE A 211 12.96 -2.30 -18.63
CA PHE A 211 12.50 -0.97 -18.23
C PHE A 211 13.40 0.12 -18.79
N VAL A 212 12.78 1.25 -19.11
CA VAL A 212 13.47 2.48 -19.51
C VAL A 212 13.41 3.47 -18.36
N GLN A 213 14.57 3.95 -17.91
CA GLN A 213 14.62 4.97 -16.88
C GLN A 213 14.05 6.30 -17.42
N MET A 214 13.18 6.92 -16.64
CA MET A 214 12.61 8.25 -16.93
C MET A 214 13.47 9.35 -16.29
N GLY A 215 13.34 10.58 -16.80
CA GLY A 215 14.08 11.75 -16.27
C GLY A 215 13.57 12.28 -14.93
N TRP A 216 12.45 11.74 -14.42
CA TRP A 216 11.84 12.16 -13.16
C TRP A 216 12.50 11.49 -11.96
N LYS A 217 12.88 12.30 -10.97
CA LYS A 217 13.45 11.88 -9.69
C LYS A 217 12.68 12.51 -8.55
N GLY A 218 12.79 11.96 -7.35
CA GLY A 218 12.21 12.59 -6.15
C GLY A 218 10.71 12.35 -5.97
N ILE A 219 10.11 11.41 -6.71
CA ILE A 219 8.68 11.08 -6.59
C ILE A 219 8.54 9.94 -5.58
N GLY A 220 8.08 10.29 -4.36
CA GLY A 220 8.04 9.38 -3.20
C GLY A 220 9.12 9.73 -2.18
N TYR A 221 10.38 9.41 -2.53
CA TYR A 221 11.58 9.76 -1.77
C TYR A 221 12.58 10.62 -2.58
N GLU A 222 13.42 11.42 -1.93
CA GLU A 222 14.34 12.37 -2.60
C GLU A 222 15.24 11.71 -3.66
N ASP A 223 15.83 10.55 -3.32
CA ASP A 223 16.73 9.81 -4.20
C ASP A 223 16.03 8.76 -5.07
N SER A 224 14.70 8.76 -5.08
CA SER A 224 13.93 7.82 -5.89
C SER A 224 14.11 8.07 -7.39
N THR A 225 14.10 6.96 -8.13
CA THR A 225 14.12 6.94 -9.58
C THR A 225 12.77 6.51 -10.13
N SER A 226 12.48 6.95 -11.35
CA SER A 226 11.25 6.59 -12.06
C SER A 226 11.58 5.80 -13.33
N TRP A 227 10.78 4.79 -13.62
CA TRP A 227 11.01 3.82 -14.69
C TRP A 227 9.72 3.61 -15.49
N ARG A 228 9.82 3.14 -16.73
CA ARG A 228 8.65 2.78 -17.52
C ARG A 228 8.83 1.46 -18.26
N ILE A 229 7.71 0.78 -18.46
CA ILE A 229 7.58 -0.40 -19.32
C ILE A 229 6.22 -0.34 -20.03
N GLY A 230 6.23 -0.31 -21.36
CA GLY A 230 5.00 -0.07 -22.13
C GLY A 230 4.35 1.27 -21.74
N CYS A 231 3.08 1.20 -21.32
CA CYS A 231 2.28 2.33 -20.83
C CYS A 231 2.35 2.52 -19.30
N LEU A 232 3.12 1.70 -18.58
CA LEU A 232 3.20 1.79 -17.12
C LEU A 232 4.41 2.60 -16.67
N GLY A 233 4.19 3.48 -15.70
CA GLY A 233 5.22 4.15 -14.91
C GLY A 233 5.39 3.45 -13.56
N VAL A 234 6.64 3.22 -13.18
CA VAL A 234 7.04 2.69 -11.87
C VAL A 234 7.84 3.76 -11.14
N TRP A 235 7.32 4.19 -10.01
CA TRP A 235 7.80 5.32 -9.22
C TRP A 235 8.24 4.87 -7.83
N ASP A 236 8.89 5.79 -7.11
CA ASP A 236 9.47 5.54 -5.80
C ASP A 236 10.45 4.35 -5.77
N VAL A 237 11.21 4.17 -6.85
CA VAL A 237 12.20 3.08 -6.95
C VAL A 237 13.51 3.54 -6.29
N HIS A 238 13.77 3.00 -5.10
CA HIS A 238 14.98 3.26 -4.30
C HIS A 238 15.32 2.08 -3.37
N PRO A 239 16.50 2.06 -2.71
CA PRO A 239 17.02 0.88 -2.00
C PRO A 239 16.14 0.33 -0.86
N ALA A 240 15.25 1.13 -0.28
CA ALA A 240 14.35 0.64 0.77
C ALA A 240 13.16 -0.14 0.20
N ASN A 241 12.79 0.14 -1.06
CA ASN A 241 11.64 -0.45 -1.75
C ASN A 241 12.04 -1.58 -2.70
N VAL A 242 13.32 -1.97 -2.73
CA VAL A 242 13.84 -3.01 -3.61
C VAL A 242 14.79 -3.94 -2.86
N VAL A 243 14.49 -5.23 -2.92
CA VAL A 243 15.31 -6.30 -2.35
C VAL A 243 16.06 -7.01 -3.48
N MET A 244 17.37 -7.16 -3.31
CA MET A 244 18.16 -8.15 -4.04
C MET A 244 17.99 -9.49 -3.32
N ALA A 245 17.21 -10.39 -3.91
CA ALA A 245 16.96 -11.71 -3.36
C ALA A 245 18.23 -12.58 -3.41
N GLU A 246 18.31 -13.61 -2.58
CA GLU A 246 19.48 -14.50 -2.50
C GLU A 246 19.81 -15.20 -3.82
N ASN A 247 18.82 -15.40 -4.68
CA ASN A 247 18.99 -15.96 -6.03
C ASN A 247 19.47 -14.92 -7.07
N GLY A 248 19.77 -13.69 -6.65
CA GLY A 248 20.22 -12.60 -7.51
C GLY A 248 19.11 -11.91 -8.31
N VAL A 249 17.84 -12.22 -8.02
CA VAL A 249 16.69 -11.54 -8.64
C VAL A 249 16.38 -10.27 -7.86
N LEU A 250 16.12 -9.20 -8.61
CA LEU A 250 15.73 -7.91 -8.07
C LEU A 250 14.21 -7.87 -7.90
N VAL A 251 13.74 -7.66 -6.67
CA VAL A 251 12.33 -7.72 -6.29
C VAL A 251 11.89 -6.37 -5.71
N PRO A 252 11.11 -5.57 -6.47
CA PRO A 252 10.44 -4.40 -5.93
C PRO A 252 9.36 -4.81 -4.93
N VAL A 253 9.44 -4.32 -3.70
CA VAL A 253 8.52 -4.71 -2.61
C VAL A 253 7.53 -3.60 -2.25
N ASP A 254 7.81 -2.34 -2.59
CA ASP A 254 6.93 -1.22 -2.28
C ASP A 254 7.09 -0.07 -3.28
N VAL A 255 6.73 -0.30 -4.55
CA VAL A 255 6.79 0.72 -5.60
C VAL A 255 5.41 1.23 -5.95
N ILE A 256 5.33 2.42 -6.57
CA ILE A 256 4.07 2.97 -7.06
C ILE A 256 3.98 2.72 -8.55
N ILE A 257 2.88 2.10 -9.01
CA ILE A 257 2.68 1.77 -10.42
C ILE A 257 1.41 2.45 -10.92
N THR A 258 1.56 3.30 -11.93
CA THR A 258 0.45 4.02 -12.56
C THR A 258 0.52 3.91 -14.08
N GLU A 259 -0.61 4.11 -14.74
CA GLU A 259 -0.62 4.34 -16.17
C GLU A 259 0.00 5.71 -16.49
N LEU A 260 0.80 5.73 -17.55
CA LEU A 260 1.31 6.95 -18.13
C LEU A 260 0.22 7.58 -19.01
N PRO A 261 0.15 8.92 -19.10
CA PRO A 261 -0.82 9.61 -19.94
C PRO A 261 -0.70 9.20 -21.41
N ASP A 262 -1.82 9.28 -22.13
CA ASP A 262 -1.81 9.06 -23.58
C ASP A 262 -0.82 9.99 -24.28
N GLY A 263 -0.06 9.43 -25.21
CA GLY A 263 0.97 10.19 -25.93
C GLY A 263 2.20 10.54 -25.09
N PHE A 264 2.37 9.94 -23.90
CA PHE A 264 3.57 10.09 -23.09
C PHE A 264 4.82 9.84 -23.96
N PRO A 265 5.77 10.78 -24.00
CA PRO A 265 6.82 10.75 -25.01
C PRO A 265 7.70 9.51 -24.85
N PRO A 266 8.13 8.88 -25.96
CA PRO A 266 8.80 7.60 -25.93
C PRO A 266 10.03 7.62 -25.01
N CYS A 267 10.86 8.65 -25.03
CA CYS A 267 11.88 8.84 -24.00
C CYS A 267 12.69 10.08 -24.35
N HIS A 268 12.42 11.18 -23.67
CA HIS A 268 13.44 12.21 -23.50
C HIS A 268 13.69 12.38 -22.00
N PHE A 269 14.95 12.19 -21.63
CA PHE A 269 15.54 12.73 -20.41
C PHE A 269 15.05 14.18 -20.28
N HIS A 270 14.17 14.48 -19.32
CA HIS A 270 13.98 15.85 -18.88
C HIS A 270 15.14 16.16 -17.93
N PRO A 271 16.16 16.94 -18.32
CA PRO A 271 17.35 17.06 -17.50
C PRO A 271 17.13 17.91 -16.23
N GLU A 272 15.97 18.55 -16.06
CA GLU A 272 15.81 19.62 -15.06
C GLU A 272 14.43 19.70 -14.39
N ALA A 273 13.78 18.57 -14.13
CA ALA A 273 12.61 18.55 -13.27
C ALA A 273 13.00 18.73 -11.79
N LYS A 274 13.29 19.97 -11.38
CA LYS A 274 13.35 20.30 -9.95
C LYS A 274 11.92 20.27 -9.40
N VAL A 275 11.67 19.36 -8.46
CA VAL A 275 10.45 19.34 -7.64
C VAL A 275 10.33 20.70 -6.96
N SER A 276 9.32 21.50 -7.32
CA SER A 276 9.04 22.76 -6.66
C SER A 276 8.49 22.45 -5.26
N LYS A 277 9.26 22.73 -4.23
CA LYS A 277 8.77 22.74 -2.85
C LYS A 277 7.72 23.85 -2.73
N SER A 278 6.47 23.49 -2.47
CA SER A 278 5.47 24.44 -1.95
C SER A 278 5.82 24.74 -0.50
N SER A 279 6.76 25.66 -0.27
CA SER A 279 6.94 26.25 1.05
C SER A 279 5.85 27.31 1.24
N SER A 280 4.84 27.00 2.06
CA SER A 280 3.95 28.03 2.59
C SER A 280 4.74 28.91 3.57
N THR A 281 5.31 30.00 3.09
CA THR A 281 5.68 31.13 3.96
C THR A 281 4.40 31.86 4.31
N ALA A 282 3.89 31.61 5.52
CA ALA A 282 2.94 32.52 6.14
C ALA A 282 3.68 33.78 6.59
N GLU A 283 3.51 34.86 5.82
CA GLU A 283 3.76 36.22 6.29
C GLU A 283 2.78 36.55 7.41
N GLY A 284 3.30 36.83 8.61
CA GLY A 284 2.58 37.48 9.70
C GLY A 284 3.25 38.82 10.00
N SER A 285 2.78 39.89 9.37
CA SER A 285 3.19 41.27 9.68
C SER A 285 2.32 41.89 10.78
N GLY A 286 2.93 42.74 11.62
CA GLY A 286 2.29 43.77 12.44
C GLY A 286 1.74 43.28 13.79
N ARG A 287 2.09 43.86 14.93
CA ARG A 287 2.40 45.26 15.25
C ARG A 287 3.44 45.39 16.36
#